data_AF-Q30DS5-F1
#
_entry.id   AF-Q30DS5-F1
#
_cell.length_a   1.000
_cell.length_b   1.000
_cell.length_c   1.000
_cell.angle_alpha   90.00
_cell.angle_beta   90.00
_cell.angle_gamma   90.00
#
_symmetry.space_group_name_H-M   'P 1'
#
loop_
_entity.id
_entity.type
_entity.pdbx_description
1 polymer ?
#
loop_
_entity_poly.entity_id
_entity_poly.type
_entity_poly.pdbx_seq_one_letter_code
_entity_poly.pdbx_strand_id
1 'polypeptide(L)' 'IEVVMEAVHKLKYENYTSSFFIRDIIKPDPPKNLQLRPLKNSRQVEVSWEYPDTWSTPHSYFSLTFCVQVQGKN' A
#
# COMPACT_ATOMS: atom_id res chain seq x y z
N ILE A 1 9.58 -10.06 -14.91
CA ILE A 1 8.68 -11.22 -14.76
C ILE A 1 7.70 -11.15 -15.90
N GLU A 2 7.44 -12.28 -16.53
CA GLU A 2 6.42 -12.39 -17.57
C GLU A 2 5.31 -13.30 -17.05
N VAL A 3 4.07 -12.86 -17.21
CA VAL A 3 2.87 -13.61 -16.84
C VAL A 3 2.04 -13.82 -18.09
N VAL A 4 1.62 -15.05 -18.32
CA VAL A 4 0.75 -15.44 -19.43
C VAL A 4 -0.58 -15.91 -18.87
N MET A 5 -1.68 -15.41 -19.42
CA MET A 5 -3.04 -15.80 -19.08
C MET A 5 -3.72 -16.41 -20.30
N GLU A 6 -4.14 -17.66 -20.17
CA GLU A 6 -4.99 -18.33 -21.14
C GLU A 6 -6.45 -18.24 -20.66
N ALA A 7 -7.31 -17.63 -21.47
CA ALA A 7 -8.73 -17.47 -21.15
C ALA A 7 -9.57 -18.30 -22.12
N VAL A 8 -10.42 -19.16 -21.56
CA VAL A 8 -11.38 -19.96 -22.33
C VAL A 8 -12.79 -19.59 -21.92
N HIS A 9 -13.60 -19.12 -22.87
CA HIS A 9 -15.01 -18.83 -22.65
C HIS A 9 -15.87 -19.44 -23.76
N LYS A 10 -16.68 -20.43 -23.39
CA LYS A 10 -17.45 -21.29 -24.31
C LYS A 10 -16.52 -21.96 -25.32
N LEU A 11 -16.56 -21.52 -26.58
CA LEU A 11 -15.74 -22.02 -27.69
C LEU A 11 -14.64 -21.03 -28.11
N LYS A 12 -14.43 -19.95 -27.35
CA LYS A 12 -13.41 -18.93 -27.63
C LYS A 12 -12.20 -19.14 -26.71
N TYR A 13 -11.03 -19.22 -27.32
CA TYR A 13 -9.74 -19.18 -26.63
C TYR A 13 -9.06 -17.83 -26.88
N GLU A 14 -8.46 -17.25 -25.85
CA GLU A 14 -7.69 -16.01 -25.89
C GLU A 14 -6.41 -16.17 -25.07
N ASN A 15 -5.33 -15.50 -25.49
CA ASN A 15 -4.06 -15.46 -24.79
C ASN A 15 -3.66 -14.00 -24.54
N TYR A 16 -3.30 -13.70 -23.30
CA TYR A 16 -2.87 -12.38 -22.86
C TYR A 16 -1.51 -12.49 -22.16
N THR A 17 -0.59 -11.58 -22.48
CA THR A 17 0.74 -11.52 -21.89
C THR A 17 0.98 -10.18 -21.22
N SER A 18 1.62 -10.19 -20.05
CA SER A 18 2.08 -8.99 -19.34
C SER A 18 3.50 -9.17 -18.83
N SER A 19 4.33 -8.15 -19.01
CA SER A 19 5.73 -8.13 -18.57
C SER A 19 6.01 -6.89 -17.73
N PHE A 20 6.64 -7.09 -16.56
CA PHE A 20 6.90 -6.03 -15.59
C PHE A 20 8.10 -6.38 -14.69
N PHE A 21 8.70 -5.37 -14.06
CA PHE A 21 9.55 -5.58 -12.89
C PHE A 21 8.72 -5.49 -11.61
N ILE A 22 9.08 -6.26 -10.58
CA ILE A 22 8.35 -6.24 -9.29
C ILE A 22 8.27 -4.81 -8.74
N ARG A 23 9.38 -4.06 -8.80
CA ARG A 23 9.47 -2.67 -8.31
C ARG A 23 8.45 -1.72 -8.94
N ASP A 24 7.99 -2.01 -10.17
CA ASP A 24 7.06 -1.13 -10.90
C ASP A 24 5.60 -1.39 -10.51
N ILE A 25 5.32 -2.55 -9.88
CA ILE A 25 3.97 -2.95 -9.43
C ILE A 25 3.85 -3.00 -7.91
N ILE A 26 4.84 -2.45 -7.19
CA ILE A 26 4.80 -2.38 -5.72
C ILE A 26 3.62 -1.52 -5.29
N LYS A 27 2.78 -2.09 -4.42
CA LYS A 27 1.69 -1.40 -3.74
C LYS A 27 1.70 -1.83 -2.27
N PRO A 28 2.27 -1.02 -1.36
CA PRO A 28 2.24 -1.31 0.07
C PRO A 28 0.80 -1.34 0.59
N ASP A 29 0.55 -2.16 1.60
CA ASP A 29 -0.69 -2.10 2.37
C ASP A 29 -0.76 -0.82 3.21
N PRO A 30 -1.95 -0.42 3.70
CA PRO A 30 -2.10 0.76 4.54
C PRO A 30 -1.27 0.71 5.82
N PRO A 31 -0.86 1.86 6.39
CA PRO A 31 -0.21 1.90 7.70
C PRO A 31 -1.08 1.24 8.78
N LYS A 32 -0.45 0.48 9.66
CA LYS A 32 -1.14 -0.28 10.72
C LYS A 32 -1.19 0.53 12.01
N ASN A 33 -2.12 0.16 12.90
CA ASN A 33 -2.21 0.68 14.26
C ASN A 33 -2.24 2.22 14.34
N LEU A 34 -3.03 2.86 13.47
CA LEU A 34 -3.20 4.30 13.49
C LEU A 34 -3.76 4.76 14.85
N GLN A 35 -3.00 5.57 15.56
CA GLN A 35 -3.36 6.14 16.85
C GLN A 35 -3.37 7.66 16.79
N LEU A 36 -4.30 8.25 17.53
CA LEU A 36 -4.42 9.69 17.72
C LEU A 36 -4.36 9.98 19.22
N ARG A 37 -3.41 10.81 19.64
CA ARG A 37 -3.29 11.24 21.05
C ARG A 37 -3.42 12.76 21.12
N PRO A 38 -4.51 13.28 21.71
CA PRO A 38 -4.66 14.72 21.90
C PRO A 38 -3.60 15.29 22.83
N LEU A 39 -3.00 16.43 22.46
CA LEU A 39 -2.10 17.14 23.35
C LEU A 39 -2.91 18.06 24.27
N LYS A 40 -2.68 17.96 25.58
CA LYS A 40 -3.42 18.73 26.60
C LYS A 40 -3.41 20.22 26.28
N ASN A 41 -4.57 20.85 26.44
CA ASN A 41 -4.79 22.29 26.28
C ASN A 41 -4.50 22.84 24.87
N SER A 42 -4.55 22.02 23.82
CA SER A 42 -4.34 22.47 22.45
C SER A 42 -5.27 21.73 21.46
N ARG A 43 -5.36 22.24 20.23
CA ARG A 43 -5.97 21.52 19.10
C ARG A 43 -4.98 20.58 18.40
N GLN A 44 -3.77 20.42 18.94
CA GLN A 44 -2.75 19.55 18.37
C GLN A 44 -3.03 18.10 18.75
N VAL A 45 -2.67 17.20 17.83
CA VAL A 45 -2.81 15.75 18.00
C VAL A 45 -1.52 15.11 17.54
N GLU A 46 -0.99 14.20 18.34
CA GLU A 46 0.07 13.28 17.92
C GLU A 46 -0.58 12.15 17.13
N VAL A 47 -0.09 11.92 15.91
CA VAL A 47 -0.54 10.84 15.02
C VAL A 47 0.62 9.85 14.91
N SER A 48 0.36 8.58 15.23
CA SER A 48 1.36 7.52 15.11
C SER A 48 0.78 6.30 14.40
N TRP A 49 1.64 5.55 13.73
CA TRP A 49 1.31 4.34 12.98
C TRP A 49 2.54 3.44 12.87
N GLU A 50 2.32 2.22 12.41
CA GLU A 50 3.35 1.21 12.16
C GLU A 50 3.40 0.84 10.68
N TYR A 51 4.51 0.23 10.24
CA TYR A 51 4.58 -0.41 8.93
C TYR A 51 3.57 -1.56 8.85
N PRO A 52 2.98 -1.84 7.67
CA PRO A 52 2.11 -3.00 7.53
C PRO A 52 2.93 -4.30 7.64
N ASP A 53 2.33 -5.33 8.25
CA ASP A 53 2.99 -6.63 8.48
C ASP A 53 3.42 -7.33 7.18
N THR A 54 2.79 -6.96 6.05
CA THR A 54 3.03 -7.51 4.71
C THR A 54 4.21 -6.85 3.99
N TRP A 55 4.75 -5.75 4.52
CA TRP A 55 5.86 -5.06 3.90
C TRP A 55 7.18 -5.79 4.07
N SER A 56 8.07 -5.66 3.09
CA SER A 56 9.36 -6.34 3.09
C SER A 56 10.25 -5.89 4.26
N THR A 57 10.96 -6.83 4.87
CA THR A 57 11.92 -6.59 5.97
C THR A 57 13.36 -6.80 5.49
N PRO A 58 14.36 -6.09 6.06
CA PRO A 58 14.24 -5.13 7.15
C PRO A 58 13.80 -3.73 6.68
N HIS A 59 13.07 -2.99 7.53
CA HIS A 59 12.58 -1.63 7.22
C HIS A 59 13.71 -0.58 7.08
N SER A 60 14.91 -0.89 7.56
CA SER A 60 16.11 -0.08 7.34
C SER A 60 16.60 -0.12 5.88
N TYR A 61 16.20 -1.14 5.12
CA TYR A 61 16.51 -1.26 3.68
C TYR A 61 15.26 -0.94 2.84
N PHE A 62 14.12 -1.54 3.17
CA PHE A 62 12.84 -1.29 2.50
C PHE A 62 12.08 -0.17 3.20
N SER A 63 12.57 1.07 3.12
CA SER A 63 11.90 2.19 3.78
C SER A 63 10.69 2.68 2.99
N LEU A 64 9.60 2.98 3.71
CA LEU A 64 8.40 3.63 3.19
C LEU A 64 8.40 5.12 3.53
N THR A 65 7.74 5.89 2.67
CA THR A 65 7.35 7.28 2.95
C THR A 65 5.83 7.33 3.13
N PHE A 66 5.37 8.28 3.95
CA PHE A 66 3.96 8.37 4.33
C PHE A 66 3.41 9.75 3.99
N CYS A 67 2.19 9.78 3.46
CA CYS A 67 1.44 11.01 3.26
C CYS A 67 0.43 11.16 4.40
N VAL A 68 0.41 12.33 5.05
CA VAL A 68 -0.54 12.66 6.11
C VAL A 68 -1.47 13.74 5.59
N GLN A 69 -2.78 13.49 5.67
CA GLN A 69 -3.79 14.43 5.21
C GLN A 69 -4.85 14.65 6.29
N VAL A 70 -5.20 15.91 6.53
CA VAL A 70 -6.33 16.30 7.38
C VAL A 70 -7.52 16.62 6.48
N GLN A 71 -8.62 15.90 6.65
CA GLN A 71 -9.88 16.19 5.95
C GLN A 71 -10.86 16.80 6.94
N GLY A 72 -11.21 18.07 6.74
CA GLY A 72 -12.33 18.71 7.43
C GLY A 72 -13.65 18.24 6.85
N LYS A 73 -14.69 18.16 7.68
CA LYS A 73 -16.07 18.10 7.17
C LYS A 73 -16.49 19.53 6.85
N ASN A 74 -16.78 19.80 5.57
CA ASN A 74 -17.54 20.99 5.17
C ASN A 74 -18.97 20.91 5.68
#